data_AF-A0A920FJU2-F1
#
_entry.id   AF-A0A920FJU2-F1
#
_cell.length_a   1.000
_cell.length_b   1.000
_cell.length_c   1.000
_cell.angle_alpha   90.00
_cell.angle_beta   90.00
_cell.angle_gamma   90.00
#
_symmetry.space_group_name_H-M   'P 1'
#
loop_
_entity.id
_entity.type
_entity.pdbx_description
1 polymer ?
#
loop_
_entity_poly.entity_id
_entity_poly.type
_entity_poly.pdbx_seq_one_letter_code
_entity_poly.pdbx_strand_id
1 'polypeptide(L)' 'MVNQNLANYEKLSTIVITKEPWSEQNKLLTPTLKVKRNKIDDKYMNKYLDWHRESENIIIES' A
#
# COMPACT_ATOMS: atom_id res chain seq x y z
N MET A 1 -2.46 -10.63 17.89
CA MET A 1 -1.88 -9.78 16.83
C MET A 1 -2.14 -10.42 15.48
N VAL A 2 -2.44 -9.65 14.42
CA VAL A 2 -2.83 -10.19 13.09
C VAL A 2 -1.84 -11.22 12.55
N ASN A 3 -0.53 -11.01 12.71
CA ASN A 3 0.50 -11.90 12.15
C ASN A 3 0.82 -13.17 12.98
N GLN A 4 0.20 -13.38 14.15
CA GLN A 4 0.59 -14.49 15.04
C GLN A 4 0.19 -15.87 14.50
N ASN A 5 -0.93 -15.97 13.79
CA ASN A 5 -1.51 -17.26 13.38
C ASN A 5 -1.51 -17.45 11.85
N LEU A 6 -0.82 -16.59 11.11
CA LEU A 6 -0.79 -16.59 9.65
C LEU A 6 0.45 -17.32 9.13
N ALA A 7 0.30 -18.01 7.99
CA ALA A 7 1.45 -18.57 7.30
C ALA A 7 2.43 -17.45 6.88
N ASN A 8 3.71 -17.78 6.70
CA ASN A 8 4.72 -16.75 6.42
C ASN A 8 4.40 -15.88 5.18
N TYR A 9 3.79 -16.47 4.14
CA TYR A 9 3.39 -15.75 2.93
C TYR A 9 2.12 -14.89 3.10
N GLU A 10 1.39 -15.06 4.20
CA GLU A 10 0.17 -14.30 4.54
C GLU A 10 0.45 -13.16 5.52
N LYS A 11 1.63 -13.15 6.14
CA LYS A 11 2.03 -12.10 7.07
C LYS A 11 2.23 -10.80 6.31
N LEU A 12 1.63 -9.74 6.83
CA LEU A 12 1.87 -8.39 6.33
C LEU A 12 3.33 -8.02 6.61
N SER A 13 4.10 -7.75 5.55
CA SER A 13 5.50 -7.33 5.66
C SER A 13 5.63 -5.83 5.89
N THR A 14 4.77 -5.04 5.25
CA THR A 14 4.95 -3.59 5.11
C THR A 14 3.59 -2.91 4.97
N ILE A 15 3.38 -1.84 5.72
CA ILE A 15 2.21 -0.96 5.62
C ILE A 15 2.71 0.42 5.21
N VAL A 16 2.14 0.98 4.16
CA VAL A 16 2.50 2.31 3.67
C VAL A 16 1.35 3.27 3.89
N ILE A 17 1.63 4.39 4.56
CA ILE A 17 0.67 5.47 4.82
C ILE A 17 0.92 6.56 3.78
N THR A 18 -0.03 6.75 2.87
CA THR A 18 0.05 7.82 1.86
C THR A 18 -0.41 9.14 2.47
N LYS A 19 0.25 10.25 2.12
CA LYS A 19 -0.15 11.59 2.60
C LYS A 19 -1.49 12.04 2.01
N GLU A 20 -1.73 11.68 0.75
CA GLU A 20 -2.95 12.01 0.05
C GLU A 20 -3.98 10.86 0.19
N PRO A 21 -5.25 11.15 0.51
CA PRO A 21 -6.29 10.12 0.52
C PRO A 21 -6.57 9.62 -0.89
N TRP A 22 -6.83 8.32 -1.04
CA TRP A 22 -7.25 7.78 -2.33
C TRP A 22 -8.70 8.18 -2.58
N SER A 23 -8.97 8.73 -3.76
CA SER A 23 -10.27 9.30 -4.09
C SER A 23 -10.62 9.07 -5.56
N GLU A 24 -11.85 9.41 -5.91
CA GLU A 24 -12.26 9.42 -7.32
C GLU A 24 -11.64 10.61 -8.07
N GLN A 25 -11.45 11.73 -7.37
CA GLN A 25 -10.86 12.97 -7.92
C GLN A 25 -9.42 12.74 -8.38
N ASN A 26 -8.60 12.03 -7.58
CA ASN A 26 -7.25 11.64 -7.97
C ASN A 26 -7.19 10.33 -8.77
N LYS A 27 -8.36 9.81 -9.18
CA LYS A 27 -8.53 8.65 -10.06
C LYS A 27 -7.96 7.34 -9.50
N LEU A 28 -7.68 7.26 -8.20
CA LEU A 28 -7.22 6.04 -7.53
C LEU A 28 -8.40 5.12 -7.15
N LEU A 29 -9.61 5.68 -7.03
CA LEU A 29 -10.84 4.92 -6.83
C LEU A 29 -11.75 4.96 -8.08
N THR A 30 -12.59 3.94 -8.22
CA THR A 30 -13.75 3.94 -9.14
C THR A 30 -14.89 4.80 -8.57
N PRO A 31 -15.89 5.22 -9.39
CA PRO A 31 -17.14 5.87 -8.94
C PRO A 31 -17.93 5.16 -7.83
N THR A 32 -17.64 3.88 -7.58
CA THR A 32 -18.25 3.09 -6.49
C THR A 32 -17.24 2.80 -5.37
N LEU A 33 -16.21 3.64 -5.22
CA LEU A 33 -15.15 3.56 -4.20
C LEU A 33 -14.26 2.29 -4.20
N LYS A 34 -14.33 1.45 -5.24
CA LYS A 34 -13.39 0.34 -5.40
C LYS A 34 -12.00 0.86 -5.79
N VAL A 35 -10.97 0.22 -5.25
CA VAL A 35 -9.57 0.54 -5.53
C VAL A 35 -9.19 0.19 -6.98
N LYS A 36 -8.56 1.12 -7.68
CA LYS A 36 -7.95 0.89 -9.02
C LYS A 36 -6.49 0.53 -8.87
N ARG A 37 -6.22 -0.78 -8.69
CA ARG A 37 -4.87 -1.32 -8.48
C ARG A 37 -3.85 -0.85 -9.52
N ASN A 38 -4.21 -0.90 -10.80
CA ASN A 38 -3.33 -0.42 -11.87
C ASN A 38 -2.89 1.04 -11.70
N LYS A 39 -3.77 1.92 -11.21
CA LYS A 39 -3.44 3.35 -10.98
C LYS A 39 -2.58 3.57 -9.75
N ILE A 40 -2.72 2.72 -8.74
CA ILE A 40 -1.83 2.71 -7.56
C ILE A 40 -0.45 2.22 -7.98
N ASP A 41 -0.39 1.13 -8.74
CA ASP A 41 0.87 0.59 -9.25
C ASP A 41 1.59 1.60 -10.15
N ASP A 42 0.87 2.24 -11.09
CA ASP A 42 1.41 3.34 -11.92
C ASP A 42 2.06 4.45 -11.06
N LYS A 43 1.52 4.74 -9.87
CA LYS A 43 1.98 5.83 -8.99
C LYS A 43 3.13 5.42 -8.07
N TYR A 44 3.10 4.19 -7.54
CA TYR A 44 3.96 3.80 -6.42
C TYR A 44 4.85 2.58 -6.67
N MET A 45 4.69 1.85 -7.78
CA MET A 45 5.41 0.59 -8.02
C MET A 45 6.93 0.74 -7.92
N ASN A 46 7.47 1.87 -8.36
CA ASN A 46 8.90 2.15 -8.26
C ASN A 46 9.41 2.24 -6.81
N LYS A 47 8.54 2.52 -5.84
CA LYS A 47 8.87 2.63 -4.41
C LYS A 47 8.66 1.33 -3.64
N TYR A 48 7.94 0.34 -4.20
CA TYR A 48 7.55 -0.88 -3.47
C TYR A 48 8.75 -1.65 -2.91
N LEU A 49 9.81 -1.80 -3.71
CA LEU A 49 10.98 -2.56 -3.31
C LEU A 49 11.78 -1.83 -2.22
N ASP A 50 11.91 -0.51 -2.35
CA ASP A 50 12.60 0.31 -1.37
C ASP A 50 11.84 0.27 -0.03
N TRP A 51 10.51 0.46 -0.09
CA TRP A 51 9.66 0.32 1.08
C TRP A 51 9.74 -1.07 1.72
N HIS A 52 9.74 -2.13 0.93
CA HIS A 52 9.83 -3.48 1.48
C HIS A 52 11.17 -3.77 2.17
N ARG A 53 12.24 -3.06 1.80
CA ARG A 53 13.58 -3.23 2.35
C ARG A 53 13.85 -2.40 3.60
N GLU A 54 12.99 -1.44 3.92
CA GLU A 54 13.10 -0.67 5.16
C GLU A 54 13.01 -1.59 6.38
N SER A 55 13.72 -1.23 7.45
CA SER A 55 13.67 -2.00 8.70
C SER A 55 12.34 -1.85 9.43
N GLU A 56 11.62 -0.76 9.16
CA GLU A 56 10.32 -0.46 9.75
C GLU A 56 9.19 -1.12 8.95
N ASN A 57 8.25 -1.73 9.67
CA ASN A 57 7.07 -2.34 9.04
C ASN A 57 6.00 -1.30 8.66
N ILE A 58 6.12 -0.05 9.12
CA ILE A 58 5.19 1.05 8.85
C ILE A 58 5.98 2.20 8.24
N ILE A 59 5.61 2.59 7.03
CA ILE A 59 6.32 3.61 6.25
C ILE A 59 5.37 4.74 5.93
N ILE A 60 5.80 5.97 6.19
CA ILE A 60 5.06 7.17 5.80
C ILE A 60 5.62 7.63 4.46
N GLU A 61 4.76 7.73 3.46
CA GLU A 61 5.15 8.25 2.16
C GLU A 61 5.62 9.70 2.30
N SER A 62 6.86 9.99 1.88
CA SER A 62 7.45 11.33 1.84
C SER A 62 7.12 12.08 0.55
#